data_AF-A0A963D859-F1
#
_entry.id   AF-A0A963D859-F1
#
_cell.length_a   1.000
_cell.length_b   1.000
_cell.length_c   1.000
_cell.angle_alpha   90.00
_cell.angle_beta   90.00
_cell.angle_gamma   90.00
#
_symmetry.space_group_name_H-M   'P 1'
#
loop_
_entity.id
_entity.type
_entity.pdbx_description
1 polymer ?
#
loop_
_entity_poly.entity_id
_entity_poly.type
_entity_poly.pdbx_seq_one_letter_code
_entity_poly.pdbx_strand_id
1 'polypeptide(L)' 'MAVFDSDRWETRILPPAGAVIVELLHECAPDCGEQVLRQRIQSELDVSPDTPAIQDFLRALKEIGMLAR' A
#
# COMPACT_ATOMS: atom_id res chain seq x y z
N MET A 1 9.88 -4.96 6.10
CA MET A 1 10.37 -4.18 4.94
C MET A 1 10.55 -2.73 5.36
N ALA A 2 11.54 -2.02 4.80
CA ALA A 2 11.73 -0.59 5.00
C ALA A 2 11.28 0.17 3.75
N VAL A 3 10.60 1.30 3.94
CA VAL A 3 10.14 2.18 2.87
C VAL A 3 10.72 3.57 3.11
N PHE A 4 11.15 4.23 2.05
CA PHE A 4 11.63 5.61 2.10
C PHE A 4 10.51 6.59 1.79
N ASP A 5 10.21 7.46 2.76
CA ASP A 5 9.29 8.59 2.61
C ASP A 5 10.11 9.79 2.10
N SER A 6 9.98 10.11 0.81
CA SER A 6 10.75 11.18 0.18
C SER A 6 10.30 12.57 0.63
N ASP A 7 9.05 12.72 1.04
CA ASP A 7 8.49 14.01 1.45
C ASP A 7 9.02 14.43 2.82
N ARG A 8 9.24 13.44 3.71
CA ARG A 8 9.80 13.67 5.04
C ARG A 8 11.30 13.36 5.16
N TRP A 9 11.87 12.73 4.14
CA TRP A 9 13.27 12.29 4.11
C TRP A 9 13.60 11.29 5.23
N GLU A 10 12.69 10.34 5.48
CA GLU A 10 12.78 9.37 6.57
C GLU A 10 12.51 7.93 6.10
N THR A 11 13.16 6.96 6.74
CA THR A 11 12.88 5.54 6.53
C THR A 11 11.86 5.04 7.53
N ARG A 12 10.76 4.46 7.03
CA ARG A 12 9.70 3.86 7.84
C ARG A 12 9.77 2.34 7.77
N ILE A 13 9.61 1.68 8.91
CA ILE A 13 9.54 0.21 8.98
C ILE A 13 8.07 -0.20 8.88
N LEU A 14 7.76 -1.04 7.90
CA LEU A 14 6.43 -1.60 7.74
C LEU A 14 6.22 -2.84 8.62
N PRO A 15 5.05 -2.98 9.24
CA PRO A 15 4.66 -4.25 9.85
C PRO A 15 4.55 -5.34 8.78
N PRO A 16 4.64 -6.64 9.13
CA PRO A 16 4.60 -7.73 8.18
C PRO A 16 3.42 -7.67 7.19
N ALA A 17 2.22 -7.38 7.69
CA ALA A 17 1.02 -7.24 6.86
C ALA A 17 1.12 -6.08 5.85
N GLY A 18 1.75 -4.96 6.23
CA GLY A 18 1.97 -3.82 5.34
C GLY A 18 3.00 -4.12 4.25
N ALA A 19 3.96 -5.02 4.53
CA ALA A 19 4.93 -5.42 3.52
C ALA A 19 4.28 -6.19 2.37
N VAL A 20 3.36 -7.11 2.68
CA VAL A 20 2.60 -7.88 1.66
C VAL A 20 1.81 -6.94 0.74
N ILE A 21 1.14 -5.92 1.28
CA ILE A 21 0.36 -4.98 0.46
C ILE A 21 1.28 -4.15 -0.45
N VAL A 22 2.47 -3.78 0.02
CA VAL A 22 3.44 -3.05 -0.80
C VAL A 22 4.10 -3.94 -1.85
N GLU A 23 4.25 -5.24 -1.60
CA GLU A 23 4.64 -6.21 -2.64
C GLU A 23 3.59 -6.28 -3.75
N LEU A 24 2.30 -6.36 -3.39
CA LEU A 24 1.21 -6.28 -4.36
C LEU A 24 1.27 -4.99 -5.19
N LEU A 25 1.57 -3.85 -4.55
CA LEU A 25 1.74 -2.56 -5.20
C LEU A 25 2.92 -2.56 -6.21
N HIS A 26 4.08 -3.11 -5.82
CA HIS A 26 5.25 -3.17 -6.69
C HIS A 26 5.03 -4.05 -7.93
N GLU A 27 4.29 -5.15 -7.77
CA GLU A 27 3.96 -6.04 -8.88
C GLU A 27 3.02 -5.43 -9.92
N CYS A 28 2.21 -4.44 -9.55
CA CYS A 28 1.32 -3.71 -10.46
C CYS A 28 1.86 -2.34 -10.88
N ALA A 29 2.97 -1.86 -10.31
CA ALA A 29 3.59 -0.59 -10.69
C ALA A 29 4.18 -0.67 -12.12
N PRO A 30 4.18 0.44 -12.90
CA PRO A 30 3.84 1.81 -12.51
C PRO A 30 2.33 2.14 -12.57
N ASP A 31 1.50 1.29 -13.18
CA ASP A 31 0.10 1.60 -13.49
C ASP A 31 -0.88 1.23 -12.36
N CYS A 32 -0.38 1.01 -11.15
CA CYS A 32 -1.20 0.57 -10.04
C CYS A 32 -1.98 1.71 -9.40
N GLY A 33 -3.19 1.94 -9.89
CA GLY A 33 -4.18 2.78 -9.21
C GLY A 33 -4.71 2.11 -7.94
N GLU A 34 -5.21 2.91 -7.00
CA GLU A 34 -5.79 2.43 -5.74
C GLU A 34 -6.88 1.37 -5.96
N GLN A 35 -7.71 1.54 -6.99
CA GLN A 35 -8.78 0.58 -7.30
C GLN A 35 -8.23 -0.80 -7.66
N VAL A 36 -7.12 -0.86 -8.42
CA VAL A 36 -6.46 -2.12 -8.78
C VAL A 36 -5.88 -2.76 -7.53
N LEU A 37 -5.19 -1.99 -6.70
CA LEU A 37 -4.64 -2.50 -5.44
C LEU A 37 -5.72 -3.04 -4.51
N ARG A 38 -6.87 -2.35 -4.38
CA ARG A 38 -8.02 -2.82 -3.58
C ARG A 38 -8.59 -4.13 -4.11
N GLN A 39 -8.69 -4.29 -5.43
CA GLN A 39 -9.12 -5.55 -6.06
C GLN A 39 -8.14 -6.68 -5.75
N ARG A 40 -6.83 -6.44 -5.85
CA ARG A 40 -5.80 -7.44 -5.55
C ARG A 40 -5.79 -7.85 -4.07
N ILE A 41 -5.92 -6.90 -3.15
CA ILE A 41 -6.07 -7.19 -1.71
C ILE A 41 -7.25 -8.13 -1.48
N GLN A 42 -8.39 -7.86 -2.14
CA GLN A 42 -9.57 -8.70 -2.01
C GLN A 42 -9.37 -10.09 -2.62
N SER A 43 -8.83 -10.19 -3.84
CA SER A 43 -8.74 -11.46 -4.56
C SER A 43 -7.59 -12.36 -4.10
N GLU A 44 -6.47 -11.78 -3.65
CA GLU A 44 -5.26 -12.54 -3.34
C GLU A 44 -5.07 -12.77 -1.83
N LEU A 45 -5.54 -11.84 -1.00
CA LEU A 45 -5.42 -11.95 0.46
C LEU A 45 -6.72 -12.41 1.13
N ASP A 46 -7.84 -12.46 0.40
CA ASP A 46 -9.19 -12.73 0.93
C ASP A 46 -9.56 -11.77 2.08
N VAL A 47 -9.08 -10.52 2.00
CA VAL A 47 -9.34 -9.47 2.98
C VAL A 47 -10.19 -8.37 2.36
N SER A 48 -11.22 -7.91 3.08
CA SER A 48 -12.01 -6.77 2.63
C SER A 48 -11.16 -5.48 2.62
N PRO A 49 -11.06 -4.78 1.47
CA PRO A 49 -10.33 -3.52 1.37
C PRO A 49 -11.04 -2.35 2.09
N ASP A 50 -12.26 -2.58 2.57
CA ASP A 50 -13.07 -1.58 3.29
C ASP A 50 -12.91 -1.65 4.80
N THR A 51 -12.03 -2.52 5.29
CA THR A 51 -11.68 -2.53 6.71
C THR A 51 -10.92 -1.24 7.07
N PRO A 52 -11.15 -0.66 8.27
CA PRO A 52 -10.48 0.57 8.69
C PRO A 52 -8.96 0.50 8.59
N ALA A 53 -8.38 -0.64 8.98
CA ALA A 53 -6.93 -0.85 8.94
C ALA A 53 -6.37 -0.78 7.51
N ILE A 54 -7.06 -1.35 6.52
CA ILE A 54 -6.62 -1.29 5.12
C ILE A 54 -6.82 0.13 4.56
N GLN A 55 -7.92 0.79 4.88
CA GLN A 55 -8.13 2.17 4.44
C GLN A 55 -7.10 3.15 5.00
N ASP A 56 -6.77 3.01 6.29
CA ASP A 56 -5.71 3.82 6.93
C ASP A 56 -4.34 3.53 6.31
N PHE A 57 -4.06 2.26 5.97
CA PHE A 57 -2.83 1.89 5.30
C PHE A 57 -2.73 2.45 3.87
N LEU A 58 -3.79 2.31 3.06
CA LEU A 58 -3.84 2.87 1.70
C LEU A 58 -3.71 4.40 1.72
N ARG A 59 -4.31 5.07 2.72
CA ARG A 59 -4.12 6.51 2.93
C ARG A 59 -2.67 6.84 3.24
N ALA A 60 -2.02 6.10 4.13
CA ALA A 60 -0.60 6.30 4.46
C ALA A 60 0.29 6.15 3.22
N LEU A 61 0.02 5.17 2.34
CA LEU A 61 0.77 4.98 1.09
C LEU A 61 0.62 6.17 0.13
N LYS A 62 -0.57 6.79 0.06
CA LYS A 62 -0.78 8.02 -0.71
C LYS A 62 -0.03 9.21 -0.11
N GLU A 63 -0.05 9.34 1.22
CA GLU A 63 0.61 10.43 1.93
C GLU A 63 2.14 10.43 1.78
N ILE A 64 2.75 9.26 1.57
CA ILE A 64 4.20 9.11 1.34
C ILE A 64 4.56 8.99 -0.16
N GLY A 65 3.60 9.24 -1.05
CA GLY A 65 3.84 9.26 -2.50
C GLY A 65 4.04 7.89 -3.16
N MET A 66 3.75 6.79 -2.47
CA MET A 66 3.87 5.44 -3.05
C MET A 66 2.67 5.02 -3.89
N LEU A 67 1.48 5.55 -3.59
CA LEU A 67 0.26 5.27 -4.34
C LEU A 67 -0.19 6.54 -5.07
N ALA A 68 -0.41 6.44 -6.38
CA ALA A 68 -0.95 7.53 -7.16
C ALA A 68 -2.34 7.94 -6.65
N ARG A 69 -2.66 9.25 -6.76
CA ARG A 69 -3.94 9.80 -6.30
C ARG A 69 -5.13 9.28 -7.09
#